data_AF-Q6FJV4-F1
#
_entry.id   AF-Q6FJV4-F1
#
_cell.length_a   1.000
_cell.length_b   1.000
_cell.length_c   1.000
_cell.angle_alpha   90.00
_cell.angle_beta   90.00
_cell.angle_gamma   90.00
#
_symmetry.space_group_name_H-M   'P 1'
#
loop_
_entity.id
_entity.type
_entity.pdbx_description
1 polymer ?
#
loop_
_entity_poly.entity_id
_entity_poly.type
_entity_poly.pdbx_seq_one_letter_code
_entity_poly.pdbx_strand_id
1 'polypeptide(L)'
;MNEEIQTLLIYQICDSLRFQANMEDISVDDVMDVMQENIMVECLLDGVIMDKADVQKIVIQYVTDGELGEEAIGDKMESMYSNSRKKLLKEIDDLDNTISTNRKKDKLLNLYRDTVLNRLQNKKTVLDKLYHGMKEDSSVIRNRIYLERIKNETPNSIAELQLMLQRSIADCIMSEPIGSEKYNIAKEIQINLEDTIRFMKRALE
;
A
#
# COMPACT_ATOMS: atom_id res chain seq x y z
N MET A 1 -1.10 5.31 -32.59
CA MET A 1 -0.11 5.69 -33.62
C MET A 1 0.55 4.38 -34.04
N ASN A 2 0.64 4.13 -35.35
CA ASN A 2 0.76 2.79 -35.94
C ASN A 2 2.04 2.05 -35.49
N GLU A 3 1.94 0.75 -35.18
CA GLU A 3 3.10 -0.14 -34.94
C GLU A 3 4.14 -0.01 -36.07
N GLU A 4 3.67 0.16 -37.30
CA GLU A 4 4.52 0.43 -38.48
C GLU A 4 5.42 1.66 -38.32
N ILE A 5 4.96 2.72 -37.64
CA ILE A 5 5.75 3.96 -37.44
C ILE A 5 6.88 3.71 -36.46
N GLN A 6 6.64 2.95 -35.38
CA GLN A 6 7.66 2.61 -34.39
C GLN A 6 8.75 1.74 -35.01
N THR A 7 8.35 0.72 -35.78
CA THR A 7 9.30 -0.12 -36.52
C THR A 7 10.13 0.72 -37.49
N LEU A 8 9.50 1.54 -38.32
CA LEU A 8 10.19 2.42 -39.28
C LEU A 8 11.18 3.38 -38.60
N LEU A 9 10.83 3.96 -37.45
CA LEU A 9 11.72 4.90 -36.75
C LEU A 9 12.93 4.20 -36.14
N ILE A 10 12.72 3.02 -35.54
CA ILE A 10 13.82 2.21 -35.01
C ILE A 10 14.77 1.81 -36.13
N TYR A 11 14.25 1.40 -37.29
CA TYR A 11 15.08 1.11 -38.47
C TYR A 11 15.86 2.33 -38.94
N GLN A 12 15.23 3.50 -39.01
CA GLN A 12 15.93 4.74 -39.38
C GLN A 12 17.02 5.12 -38.38
N ILE A 13 16.79 4.91 -37.08
CA ILE A 13 17.78 5.13 -36.02
C ILE A 13 18.92 4.11 -36.16
N CYS A 14 18.59 2.83 -36.29
CA CYS A 14 19.53 1.73 -36.51
C CYS A 14 20.44 1.98 -37.72
N ASP A 15 19.86 2.35 -38.86
CA ASP A 15 20.59 2.57 -40.11
C ASP A 15 21.44 3.84 -40.05
N SER A 16 20.91 4.92 -39.47
CA SER A 16 21.68 6.16 -39.27
C SER A 16 22.88 5.94 -38.35
N LEU A 17 22.70 5.15 -37.29
CA LEU A 17 23.78 4.84 -36.35
C LEU A 17 24.77 3.83 -36.91
N ARG A 18 24.32 2.83 -37.67
CA ARG A 18 25.21 1.91 -38.43
C ARG A 18 26.02 2.68 -39.46
N PHE A 19 25.43 3.68 -40.11
CA PHE A 19 26.13 4.57 -41.01
C PHE A 19 27.16 5.43 -40.27
N GLN A 20 26.83 5.99 -39.11
CA GLN A 20 27.76 6.75 -38.26
C GLN A 20 28.91 5.89 -37.73
N ALA A 21 28.65 4.68 -37.26
CA ALA A 21 29.67 3.74 -36.78
C ALA A 21 30.64 3.25 -37.88
N ASN A 22 30.20 3.28 -39.14
CA ASN A 22 31.07 2.99 -40.28
C ASN A 22 31.85 4.23 -40.77
N MET A 23 31.42 5.44 -40.41
CA MET A 23 32.02 6.71 -40.86
C MET A 23 33.00 7.30 -39.83
N GLU A 24 32.70 7.12 -38.56
CA GLU A 24 33.50 7.53 -37.42
C GLU A 24 33.83 6.24 -36.66
N ASP A 25 35.07 6.03 -36.22
CA ASP A 25 35.49 4.91 -35.35
C ASP A 25 34.77 4.98 -33.98
N ILE A 26 33.44 4.90 -33.98
CA ILE A 26 32.56 4.90 -32.83
C ILE A 26 32.52 3.46 -32.33
N SER A 27 32.73 3.27 -31.03
CA SER A 27 32.66 1.92 -30.47
C SER A 27 31.23 1.39 -30.57
N VAL A 28 31.10 0.08 -30.75
CA VAL A 28 29.77 -0.57 -30.71
C VAL A 28 29.04 -0.22 -29.42
N ASP A 29 29.75 -0.08 -28.30
CA ASP A 29 29.18 0.31 -27.01
C ASP A 29 28.52 1.70 -27.04
N ASP A 30 29.15 2.69 -27.69
CA ASP A 30 28.58 4.04 -27.83
C ASP A 30 27.29 4.01 -28.68
N VAL A 31 27.27 3.20 -29.75
CA VAL A 31 26.06 2.98 -30.56
C VAL A 31 24.96 2.33 -29.74
N MET A 32 25.31 1.32 -28.93
CA MET A 32 24.37 0.61 -28.06
C MET A 32 23.75 1.52 -27.01
N ASP A 33 24.50 2.47 -26.44
CA ASP A 33 23.98 3.43 -25.46
C ASP A 33 23.00 4.42 -26.11
N VAL A 34 23.33 4.95 -27.28
CA VAL A 34 22.44 5.86 -28.04
C VAL A 34 21.16 5.13 -28.49
N MET A 35 21.26 3.88 -28.93
CA MET A 35 20.09 3.08 -29.30
C MET A 35 19.19 2.79 -28.09
N GLN A 36 19.78 2.45 -26.95
CA GLN A 36 19.02 2.23 -25.71
C GLN A 36 18.28 3.49 -25.28
N GLU A 37 18.94 4.66 -25.30
CA GLU A 37 18.30 5.91 -24.90
C GLU A 37 17.14 6.27 -25.83
N ASN A 38 17.32 6.19 -27.15
CA ASN A 38 16.27 6.54 -28.10
C ASN A 38 15.07 5.58 -28.03
N ILE A 39 15.30 4.27 -28.03
CA ILE A 39 14.23 3.28 -27.95
C ILE A 39 13.46 3.41 -26.62
N MET A 40 14.18 3.62 -25.51
CA MET A 40 13.56 3.78 -24.20
C MET A 40 12.76 5.08 -24.09
N VAL A 41 13.22 6.18 -24.70
CA VAL A 41 12.49 7.45 -24.78
C VAL A 41 11.17 7.30 -25.55
N GLU A 42 11.18 6.60 -26.69
CA GLU A 42 9.95 6.38 -27.46
C GLU A 42 8.96 5.47 -26.74
N CYS A 43 9.45 4.38 -26.15
CA CYS A 43 8.66 3.50 -25.29
C CYS A 43 7.92 4.32 -24.21
N LEU A 44 8.63 5.22 -23.54
CA LEU A 44 8.05 6.11 -22.52
C LEU A 44 7.01 7.09 -23.09
N LEU A 45 7.22 7.63 -24.29
CA LEU A 45 6.29 8.58 -24.92
C LEU A 45 4.95 7.94 -25.30
N ASP A 46 4.95 6.68 -25.72
CA ASP A 46 3.72 5.94 -26.05
C ASP A 46 3.07 5.25 -24.83
N GLY A 47 3.58 5.52 -23.63
CA GLY A 47 3.06 4.97 -22.38
C GLY A 47 3.40 3.49 -22.17
N VAL A 48 4.41 2.98 -22.88
CA VAL A 48 4.82 1.59 -22.84
C VAL A 48 6.17 1.46 -22.15
N ILE A 49 6.20 0.87 -20.95
CA ILE A 49 7.45 0.69 -20.22
C ILE A 49 8.08 -0.64 -20.64
N MET A 50 9.11 -0.59 -21.47
CA MET A 50 10.01 -1.72 -21.70
C MET A 50 11.13 -1.72 -20.66
N ASP A 51 11.50 -2.90 -20.17
CA ASP A 51 12.68 -3.04 -19.33
C ASP A 51 13.93 -2.72 -20.17
N LYS A 52 14.88 -1.98 -19.60
CA LYS A 52 16.17 -1.67 -20.21
C LYS A 52 16.87 -2.94 -20.69
N ALA A 53 16.79 -4.03 -19.90
CA ALA A 53 17.39 -5.32 -20.27
C ALA A 53 16.77 -5.94 -21.53
N ASP A 54 15.50 -5.65 -21.76
CA ASP A 54 14.72 -6.18 -22.88
C ASP A 54 14.97 -5.38 -24.16
N VAL A 55 15.08 -4.05 -24.07
CA VAL A 55 15.57 -3.20 -25.15
C VAL A 55 16.99 -3.60 -25.56
N GLN A 56 17.88 -3.79 -24.58
CA GLN A 56 19.26 -4.23 -24.82
C GLN A 56 19.34 -5.53 -25.62
N LYS A 57 18.49 -6.52 -25.32
CA LYS A 57 18.48 -7.78 -26.08
C LYS A 57 18.11 -7.57 -27.55
N ILE A 58 17.11 -6.75 -27.82
CA ILE A 58 16.69 -6.45 -29.20
C ILE A 58 17.82 -5.77 -29.96
N VAL A 59 18.45 -4.77 -29.34
CA VAL A 59 19.53 -4.02 -29.97
C VAL A 59 20.76 -4.90 -30.21
N ILE A 60 21.18 -5.69 -29.21
CA ILE A 60 22.30 -6.64 -29.38
C ILE A 60 22.01 -7.56 -30.54
N GLN A 61 20.80 -8.14 -30.59
CA GLN A 61 20.46 -9.12 -31.61
C GLN A 61 20.36 -8.52 -33.01
N TYR A 62 19.89 -7.26 -33.13
CA TYR A 62 19.89 -6.52 -34.38
C TYR A 62 21.32 -6.26 -34.90
N VAL A 63 22.20 -5.85 -33.99
CA VAL A 63 23.61 -5.54 -34.30
C VAL A 63 24.40 -6.81 -34.61
N THR A 64 24.17 -7.91 -33.89
CA THR A 64 24.94 -9.15 -34.05
C THR A 64 24.46 -10.05 -35.18
N ASP A 65 23.15 -10.19 -35.37
CA ASP A 65 22.62 -11.25 -36.22
C ASP A 65 22.44 -10.79 -37.67
N GLY A 66 22.52 -9.48 -37.96
CA GLY A 66 22.55 -8.92 -39.32
C GLY A 66 21.37 -9.24 -40.24
N GLU A 67 20.42 -10.07 -39.79
CA GLU A 67 19.40 -10.74 -40.62
C GLU A 67 18.01 -10.80 -39.96
N LEU A 68 17.76 -10.07 -38.86
CA LEU A 68 16.39 -9.91 -38.37
C LEU A 68 15.65 -8.92 -39.29
N GLY A 69 14.88 -9.47 -40.23
CA GLY A 69 13.96 -8.69 -41.06
C GLY A 69 12.91 -7.94 -40.24
N GLU A 70 12.35 -6.88 -40.81
CA GLU A 70 11.42 -5.95 -40.15
C GLU A 70 10.29 -6.66 -39.41
N GLU A 71 9.75 -7.71 -40.02
CA GLU A 71 8.68 -8.54 -39.49
C GLU A 71 9.07 -9.26 -38.19
N ALA A 72 10.29 -9.84 -38.12
CA ALA A 72 10.73 -10.61 -36.97
C ALA A 72 10.97 -9.73 -35.72
N ILE A 73 11.45 -8.50 -35.92
CA ILE A 73 11.61 -7.52 -34.84
C ILE A 73 10.25 -7.03 -34.37
N GLY A 74 9.35 -6.71 -35.31
CA GLY A 74 7.97 -6.33 -35.03
C GLY A 74 7.26 -7.37 -34.16
N ASP A 75 7.24 -8.63 -34.59
CA ASP A 75 6.64 -9.75 -33.85
C ASP A 75 7.23 -9.90 -32.44
N LYS A 76 8.54 -9.69 -32.32
CA LYS A 76 9.23 -9.84 -31.04
C LYS A 76 8.88 -8.69 -30.09
N MET A 77 8.88 -7.47 -30.59
CA MET A 77 8.44 -6.28 -29.85
C MET A 77 7.00 -6.46 -29.41
N GLU A 78 6.10 -6.84 -30.31
CA GLU A 78 4.68 -7.09 -29.99
C GLU A 78 4.53 -8.17 -28.90
N SER A 79 5.27 -9.27 -29.01
CA SER A 79 5.28 -10.31 -27.98
C SER A 79 5.76 -9.78 -26.62
N MET A 80 6.80 -8.95 -26.60
CA MET A 80 7.36 -8.39 -25.37
C MET A 80 6.39 -7.37 -24.76
N TYR A 81 5.81 -6.49 -25.56
CA TYR A 81 4.76 -5.57 -25.14
C TYR A 81 3.55 -6.31 -24.57
N SER A 82 3.08 -7.35 -25.24
CA SER A 82 1.98 -8.19 -24.78
C SER A 82 2.28 -8.84 -23.43
N ASN A 83 3.50 -9.32 -23.23
CA ASN A 83 3.94 -9.93 -21.97
C ASN A 83 4.07 -8.90 -20.84
N SER A 84 4.72 -7.76 -21.08
CA SER A 84 4.85 -6.68 -20.09
C SER A 84 3.49 -6.13 -19.67
N ARG A 85 2.58 -5.93 -20.63
CA ARG A 85 1.20 -5.53 -20.36
C ARG A 85 0.47 -6.54 -19.49
N LYS A 86 0.57 -7.84 -19.80
CA LYS A 86 -0.03 -8.91 -18.98
C LYS A 86 0.53 -8.92 -17.55
N LYS A 87 1.84 -8.71 -17.39
CA LYS A 87 2.49 -8.63 -16.07
C LYS A 87 1.97 -7.45 -15.26
N LEU A 88 1.93 -6.25 -15.85
CA LEU A 88 1.42 -5.05 -15.19
C LEU A 88 -0.05 -5.18 -14.80
N LEU A 89 -0.89 -5.73 -15.68
CA LEU A 89 -2.31 -5.98 -15.36
C LEU A 89 -2.45 -6.93 -14.17
N LYS A 90 -1.65 -7.99 -14.11
CA LYS A 90 -1.64 -8.91 -12.96
C LYS A 90 -1.21 -8.21 -11.66
N GLU A 91 -0.19 -7.37 -11.71
CA GLU A 91 0.26 -6.59 -10.53
C GLU A 91 -0.82 -5.62 -10.05
N ILE A 92 -1.56 -4.99 -10.97
CA ILE A 92 -2.72 -4.14 -10.65
C ILE A 92 -3.83 -4.97 -9.98
N ASP A 93 -4.18 -6.12 -10.55
CA ASP A 93 -5.20 -7.02 -9.98
C ASP A 93 -4.81 -7.50 -8.56
N ASP A 94 -3.54 -7.84 -8.34
CA ASP A 94 -3.02 -8.27 -7.03
C ASP A 94 -3.07 -7.12 -6.00
N LEU A 95 -2.76 -5.88 -6.42
CA LEU A 95 -2.89 -4.69 -5.59
C LEU A 95 -4.36 -4.38 -5.26
N ASP A 96 -5.26 -4.45 -6.23
CA ASP A 96 -6.69 -4.23 -6.03
C ASP A 96 -7.30 -5.26 -5.07
N ASN A 97 -6.91 -6.53 -5.20
CA ASN A 97 -7.29 -7.59 -4.27
C ASN A 97 -6.78 -7.32 -2.84
N THR A 98 -5.53 -6.84 -2.72
CA THR A 98 -4.94 -6.47 -1.43
C THR A 98 -5.67 -5.28 -0.79
N ILE A 99 -5.95 -4.23 -1.57
CA ILE A 99 -6.71 -3.04 -1.13
C ILE A 99 -8.13 -3.45 -0.72
N SER A 100 -8.80 -4.30 -1.50
CA SER A 100 -10.14 -4.80 -1.19
C SER A 100 -10.16 -5.59 0.12
N THR A 101 -9.15 -6.45 0.34
CA THR A 101 -8.99 -7.24 1.57
C THR A 101 -8.72 -6.34 2.77
N ASN A 102 -7.84 -5.35 2.64
CA ASN A 102 -7.56 -4.38 3.70
C ASN A 102 -8.80 -3.51 4.01
N ARG A 103 -9.53 -3.04 3.00
CA ARG A 103 -10.80 -2.32 3.20
C ARG A 103 -11.84 -3.15 3.95
N LYS A 104 -11.94 -4.46 3.67
CA LYS A 104 -12.82 -5.37 4.41
C LYS A 104 -12.37 -5.51 5.87
N LYS A 105 -11.07 -5.70 6.11
CA LYS A 105 -10.47 -5.77 7.45
C LYS A 105 -10.73 -4.48 8.25
N ASP A 106 -10.47 -3.32 7.66
CA ASP A 106 -10.66 -2.01 8.32
C ASP A 106 -12.14 -1.74 8.62
N LYS A 107 -13.05 -2.10 7.70
CA LYS A 107 -14.50 -2.03 7.97
C LYS A 107 -14.89 -2.90 9.16
N LEU A 108 -14.36 -4.12 9.27
CA LEU A 108 -14.64 -5.01 10.39
C LEU A 108 -14.07 -4.46 11.71
N LEU A 109 -12.86 -3.91 11.69
CA LEU A 109 -12.22 -3.30 12.86
C LEU A 109 -12.97 -2.05 13.33
N ASN A 110 -13.44 -1.21 12.39
CA ASN A 110 -14.29 -0.06 12.70
C ASN A 110 -15.64 -0.48 13.27
N LEU A 111 -16.29 -1.49 12.69
CA LEU A 111 -17.54 -2.02 13.25
C LEU A 111 -17.34 -2.58 14.66
N TYR A 112 -16.24 -3.31 14.89
CA TYR A 112 -15.88 -3.81 16.20
C TYR A 112 -15.68 -2.66 17.19
N ARG A 113 -14.91 -1.63 16.80
CA ARG A 113 -14.70 -0.42 17.60
C ARG A 113 -16.02 0.24 17.97
N ASP A 114 -16.85 0.54 16.99
CA ASP A 114 -18.12 1.23 17.20
C ASP A 114 -19.06 0.39 18.08
N THR A 115 -19.09 -0.92 17.90
CA THR A 115 -19.89 -1.84 18.73
C THR A 115 -19.42 -1.85 20.18
N VAL A 116 -18.10 -1.91 20.40
CA VAL A 116 -17.52 -1.88 21.76
C VAL A 116 -17.83 -0.54 22.42
N LEU A 117 -17.57 0.58 21.72
CA LEU A 117 -17.81 1.92 22.26
C LEU A 117 -19.29 2.14 22.57
N ASN A 118 -20.20 1.76 21.67
CA ASN A 118 -21.64 1.84 21.90
C ASN A 118 -22.06 1.03 23.13
N ARG A 119 -21.51 -0.18 23.31
CA ARG A 119 -21.80 -1.00 24.49
C ARG A 119 -21.26 -0.39 25.78
N LEU A 120 -20.08 0.21 25.75
CA LEU A 120 -19.48 0.87 26.92
C LEU A 120 -20.14 2.21 27.25
N GLN A 121 -20.69 2.90 26.24
CA GLN A 121 -21.42 4.16 26.42
C GLN A 121 -22.88 3.95 26.83
N ASN A 122 -23.43 2.73 26.69
CA ASN A 122 -24.84 2.45 26.94
C ASN A 122 -25.33 2.93 28.33
N LYS A 123 -26.57 3.44 28.31
CA LYS A 123 -27.44 3.89 29.41
C LYS A 123 -26.96 5.03 30.32
N LYS A 124 -25.66 5.35 30.43
CA LYS A 124 -25.20 6.32 31.46
C LYS A 124 -23.97 7.17 31.08
N THR A 125 -23.55 7.17 29.81
CA THR A 125 -22.33 7.86 29.35
C THR A 125 -21.12 7.56 30.24
N VAL A 126 -21.06 6.33 30.77
CA VAL A 126 -20.11 5.93 31.83
C VAL A 126 -18.68 6.08 31.33
N LEU A 127 -18.45 5.68 30.08
CA LEU A 127 -17.17 5.88 29.41
C LEU A 127 -16.81 7.36 29.33
N ASP A 128 -17.71 8.24 28.89
CA ASP A 128 -17.41 9.67 28.85
C ASP A 128 -17.13 10.23 30.26
N LYS A 129 -17.86 9.79 31.29
CA LYS A 129 -17.59 10.18 32.69
C LYS A 129 -16.20 9.78 33.16
N LEU A 130 -15.70 8.60 32.75
CA LEU A 130 -14.33 8.17 33.03
C LEU A 130 -13.32 9.17 32.44
N TYR A 131 -13.45 9.46 31.15
CA TYR A 131 -12.48 10.32 30.45
C TYR A 131 -12.56 11.79 30.89
N HIS A 132 -13.75 12.33 31.17
CA HIS A 132 -13.89 13.70 31.69
C HIS A 132 -13.45 13.80 33.16
N GLY A 133 -13.54 12.70 33.91
CA GLY A 133 -13.16 12.66 35.32
C GLY A 133 -11.65 12.56 35.56
N MET A 134 -10.85 12.11 34.61
CA MET A 134 -9.40 11.96 34.81
C MET A 134 -8.73 13.32 35.05
N LYS A 135 -7.95 13.41 36.14
CA LYS A 135 -7.13 14.59 36.44
C LYS A 135 -6.04 14.74 35.38
N GLU A 136 -5.85 15.95 34.86
CA GLU A 136 -4.81 16.25 33.87
C GLU A 136 -3.40 16.05 34.46
N ASP A 137 -3.21 16.38 35.74
CA ASP A 137 -1.91 16.36 36.41
C ASP A 137 -1.69 15.13 37.33
N SER A 138 -2.12 13.94 36.91
CA SER A 138 -1.87 12.73 37.70
C SER A 138 -0.41 12.29 37.57
N SER A 139 0.32 12.22 38.70
CA SER A 139 1.68 11.65 38.74
C SER A 139 1.74 10.17 38.34
N VAL A 140 0.59 9.50 38.27
CA VAL A 140 0.42 8.11 37.88
C VAL A 140 0.27 7.97 36.35
N ILE A 141 -0.41 8.92 35.70
CA ILE A 141 -0.75 8.85 34.27
C ILE A 141 0.33 9.53 33.45
N ARG A 142 1.24 8.74 32.85
CA ARG A 142 2.31 9.28 32.01
C ARG A 142 1.86 9.68 30.60
N ASN A 143 0.99 8.88 29.98
CA ASN A 143 0.50 9.10 28.61
C ASN A 143 -1.01 8.85 28.58
N ARG A 144 -1.79 9.92 28.72
CA ARG A 144 -3.25 9.84 28.65
C ARG A 144 -3.68 9.48 27.22
N ILE A 145 -4.43 8.38 27.09
CA ILE A 145 -5.12 8.09 25.84
C ILE A 145 -6.41 8.92 25.84
N TYR A 146 -6.62 9.72 24.80
CA TYR A 146 -7.84 10.51 24.66
C TYR A 146 -8.95 9.66 24.07
N LEU A 147 -10.17 9.81 24.58
CA LEU A 147 -11.35 9.12 24.04
C LEU A 147 -11.56 9.43 22.56
N GLU A 148 -11.28 10.67 22.13
CA GLU A 148 -11.37 11.08 20.73
C GLU A 148 -10.41 10.31 19.83
N ARG A 149 -9.25 9.91 20.35
CA ARG A 149 -8.33 9.04 19.61
C ARG A 149 -8.97 7.68 19.35
N ILE A 150 -9.56 7.09 20.39
CA ILE A 150 -10.22 5.78 20.29
C ILE A 150 -11.46 5.84 19.40
N LYS A 151 -12.22 6.96 19.40
CA LYS A 151 -13.42 7.14 18.56
C LYS A 151 -13.09 7.30 17.08
N ASN A 152 -12.01 8.02 16.75
CA ASN A 152 -11.76 8.47 15.39
C ASN A 152 -10.71 7.63 14.65
N GLU A 153 -9.81 6.94 15.35
CA GLU A 153 -8.79 6.10 14.71
C GLU A 153 -9.31 4.68 14.46
N THR A 154 -8.89 4.08 13.33
CA THR A 154 -9.10 2.64 13.08
C THR A 154 -8.02 1.88 13.84
N PRO A 155 -8.35 0.98 14.78
CA PRO A 155 -7.34 0.18 15.46
C PRO A 155 -6.69 -0.80 14.47
N ASN A 156 -5.40 -1.09 14.61
CA ASN A 156 -4.66 -2.07 13.80
C ASN A 156 -5.14 -3.51 14.07
N SER A 157 -5.67 -3.75 15.27
CA SER A 157 -6.24 -5.04 15.67
C SER A 157 -7.26 -4.89 16.79
N ILE A 158 -8.08 -5.93 16.97
CA ILE A 158 -8.98 -6.04 18.13
C ILE A 158 -8.21 -5.95 19.46
N ALA A 159 -7.03 -6.58 19.53
CA ALA A 159 -6.19 -6.57 20.74
C ALA A 159 -5.68 -5.16 21.09
N GLU A 160 -5.35 -4.35 20.08
CA GLU A 160 -4.93 -2.97 20.30
C GLU A 160 -6.07 -2.12 20.89
N LEU A 161 -7.30 -2.24 20.36
CA LEU A 161 -8.45 -1.54 20.93
C LEU A 161 -8.70 -1.95 22.39
N GLN A 162 -8.62 -3.25 22.68
CA GLN A 162 -8.77 -3.76 24.04
C GLN A 162 -7.70 -3.18 24.96
N LEU A 163 -6.44 -3.15 24.53
CA LEU A 163 -5.33 -2.61 25.29
C LEU A 163 -5.50 -1.11 25.57
N MET A 164 -5.92 -0.33 24.57
CA MET A 164 -6.17 1.11 24.75
C MET A 164 -7.26 1.37 25.81
N LEU A 165 -8.37 0.63 25.74
CA LEU A 165 -9.47 0.76 26.70
C LEU A 165 -9.06 0.30 28.10
N GLN A 166 -8.39 -0.85 28.22
CA GLN A 166 -7.90 -1.38 29.49
C GLN A 166 -6.91 -0.43 30.15
N ARG A 167 -6.01 0.17 29.37
CA ARG A 167 -5.06 1.15 29.89
C ARG A 167 -5.76 2.37 30.45
N SER A 168 -6.73 2.95 29.74
CA SER A 168 -7.51 4.08 30.25
C SER A 168 -8.26 3.73 31.54
N ILE A 169 -8.83 2.53 31.63
CA ILE A 169 -9.49 2.06 32.86
C ILE A 169 -8.48 1.93 34.00
N ALA A 170 -7.32 1.30 33.74
CA ALA A 170 -6.26 1.12 34.72
C ALA A 170 -5.72 2.47 35.23
N ASP A 171 -5.49 3.42 34.33
CA ASP A 171 -5.05 4.79 34.66
C ASP A 171 -6.03 5.48 35.61
N CYS A 172 -7.34 5.31 35.41
CA CYS A 172 -8.35 5.84 36.33
C CYS A 172 -8.37 5.11 37.68
N ILE A 173 -8.28 3.77 37.68
CA ILE A 173 -8.28 2.97 38.91
C ILE A 173 -7.07 3.32 39.78
N MET A 174 -5.90 3.55 39.18
CA MET A 174 -4.66 3.84 39.90
C MET A 174 -4.56 5.30 40.37
N SER A 175 -5.28 6.23 39.74
CA SER A 175 -5.21 7.67 40.07
C SER A 175 -6.23 8.14 41.10
N GLU A 176 -7.23 7.33 41.43
CA GLU A 176 -8.33 7.70 42.31
C GLU A 176 -8.40 6.79 43.56
N PRO A 177 -8.78 7.33 44.74
CA PRO A 177 -8.92 6.52 45.95
C PRO A 177 -9.93 5.39 45.79
N ILE A 178 -9.63 4.23 46.38
CA ILE A 178 -10.56 3.09 46.43
C ILE A 178 -11.90 3.54 47.03
N GLY A 179 -12.99 3.21 46.35
CA GLY A 179 -14.36 3.55 46.77
C GLY A 179 -14.86 4.92 46.32
N SER A 180 -14.01 5.77 45.73
CA SER A 180 -14.45 7.01 45.09
C SER A 180 -15.43 6.74 43.93
N GLU A 181 -16.24 7.74 43.57
CA GLU A 181 -17.19 7.62 42.46
C GLU A 181 -16.49 7.19 41.16
N LYS A 182 -15.34 7.82 40.84
CA LYS A 182 -14.56 7.49 39.65
C LYS A 182 -13.94 6.11 39.70
N TYR A 183 -13.46 5.67 40.86
CA TYR A 183 -12.99 4.30 41.04
C TYR A 183 -14.10 3.29 40.74
N ASN A 184 -15.31 3.53 41.25
CA ASN A 184 -16.46 2.67 41.01
C ASN A 184 -16.90 2.68 39.53
N ILE A 185 -16.88 3.85 38.89
CA ILE A 185 -17.12 3.99 37.43
C ILE A 185 -16.10 3.18 36.64
N ALA A 186 -14.81 3.28 36.96
CA ALA A 186 -13.76 2.55 36.27
C ALA A 186 -13.91 1.03 36.44
N LYS A 187 -14.29 0.57 37.65
CA LYS A 187 -14.63 -0.84 37.90
C LYS A 187 -15.85 -1.32 37.12
N GLU A 188 -16.90 -0.51 37.04
CA GLU A 188 -18.09 -0.82 36.23
C GLU A 188 -17.72 -0.96 34.74
N ILE A 189 -16.92 -0.04 34.21
CA ILE A 189 -16.44 -0.11 32.81
C ILE A 189 -15.55 -1.32 32.60
N GLN A 190 -14.68 -1.69 33.54
CA GLN A 190 -13.85 -2.89 33.44
C GLN A 190 -14.70 -4.14 33.22
N ILE A 191 -15.75 -4.32 34.03
CA ILE A 191 -16.67 -5.46 33.93
C ILE A 191 -17.40 -5.43 32.58
N ASN A 192 -17.93 -4.27 32.20
CA ASN A 192 -18.63 -4.11 30.93
C ASN A 192 -17.72 -4.37 29.72
N LEU A 193 -16.45 -4.01 29.80
CA LEU A 193 -15.45 -4.27 28.76
C LEU A 193 -15.18 -5.77 28.63
N GLU A 194 -14.97 -6.47 29.73
CA GLU A 194 -14.75 -7.92 29.74
C GLU A 194 -15.94 -8.68 29.14
N ASP A 195 -17.16 -8.32 29.54
CA ASP A 195 -18.38 -8.91 29.00
C ASP A 195 -18.57 -8.59 27.51
N THR A 196 -18.25 -7.37 27.10
CA THR A 196 -18.30 -6.95 25.69
C THR A 196 -17.28 -7.72 24.86
N ILE A 197 -16.05 -7.88 25.34
CA ILE A 197 -15.01 -8.65 24.66
C ILE A 197 -15.43 -10.11 24.53
N ARG A 198 -15.96 -10.71 25.61
CA ARG A 198 -16.45 -12.10 25.60
C ARG A 198 -17.59 -12.28 24.61
N PHE A 199 -18.54 -11.34 24.57
CA PHE A 199 -19.62 -11.34 23.59
C PHE A 199 -19.07 -11.27 22.17
N MET A 200 -18.14 -10.35 21.89
CA MET A 200 -17.64 -10.15 20.54
C MET A 200 -16.79 -11.33 20.06
N LYS A 201 -16.01 -11.97 20.94
CA LYS A 201 -15.29 -13.21 20.61
C LYS A 201 -16.26 -14.30 20.15
N ARG A 202 -17.35 -14.52 20.88
CA ARG A 202 -18.40 -15.49 20.51
C ARG A 202 -19.15 -15.15 19.21
N ALA A 203 -19.19 -13.88 18.83
CA ALA A 203 -19.86 -13.46 17.59
C ALA A 203 -18.94 -13.56 16.35
N LEU A 204 -17.62 -13.71 16.56
CA LEU A 204 -16.61 -13.82 15.52
C LEU A 204 -16.06 -15.25 15.36
N GLU A 205 -16.30 -16.12 16.34
CA GLU A 205 -16.16 -17.58 16.25
C GLU A 205 -17.29 -18.18 15.39
#